data_AF-A0A7C0Y487-F1
#
_entry.id   AF-A0A7C0Y487-F1
#
_cell.length_a   1.000
_cell.length_b   1.000
_cell.length_c   1.000
_cell.angle_alpha   90.00
_cell.angle_beta   90.00
_cell.angle_gamma   90.00
#
_symmetry.space_group_name_H-M   'P 1'
#
loop_
_entity.id
_entity.type
_entity.pdbx_description
1 polymer ?
#
loop_
_entity_poly.entity_id
_entity_poly.type
_entity_poly.pdbx_seq_one_letter_code
_entity_poly.pdbx_strand_id
1 'polypeptide(L)'
;MEEMKINKEETDQKWRLSEFQYNKEIGIYVPPKKGIYTINYSDGIKVENYILKSIINAKDISDDSDELMRMVKDWPTYYHLGIGRSNILKSLDISHDANVLELGSGCGAITRYLGENFKSVDGIEGSPLRARIARERCRNLENVRIFCSNFRYIKFDPTYDIVTLIGVLEYAPIYFRSRQNAKEACLSLLKLAKTALKPDGILIIAIENKIGLKYWSGCPEDHTGKIFDGIYGYPADQGPITFSKKEIETLLKTAGFLNISFYYCFPDYKFASTIISDIGDEKDFYLHNWIEVPFPSYNISRIYTFHEGLVIKTLSEAGLLREFANSFLIVASQSISSIIRQPDWVVKRFSMKRRKEFRSITTLKIKPTLYIEKKRLAGSNTEYSIANDKIKIKHRVADSSWYKGDLIIFDIYKGLFENNFKNKILELLKIYYQELMNKYYAGVKDEERYPLLRGDSFDFIFRNIIKGKKKLIFIDNEWCVDGYIPVDYVMYRAITIDIIGSQDYWIRKRIKNVDKFTIELIKFFFSKYENRRHIKNKMMEDFFQNLISGGLNPIFSRKIQFLKKNKTIWILVKNIWNRLPENIKNKIRKWIK
;
A
#
# COMPACT_ATOMS: atom_id res chain seq x y z
N MET A 1 -24.82 15.54 -14.39
CA MET A 1 -25.71 15.25 -13.25
C MET A 1 -27.11 15.35 -13.80
N GLU A 2 -27.69 14.23 -14.22
CA GLU A 2 -29.13 14.18 -14.49
C GLU A 2 -29.83 13.88 -13.17
N GLU A 3 -30.75 14.75 -12.78
CA GLU A 3 -31.64 14.55 -11.64
C GLU A 3 -32.50 13.30 -11.86
N MET A 4 -32.17 12.22 -11.16
CA MET A 4 -32.99 11.01 -11.13
C MET A 4 -34.18 11.22 -10.21
N LYS A 5 -35.38 11.14 -10.80
CA LYS A 5 -36.67 11.04 -10.13
C LYS A 5 -36.61 10.03 -8.98
N ILE A 6 -36.92 10.49 -7.77
CA ILE A 6 -37.17 9.67 -6.60
C ILE A 6 -38.43 8.84 -6.88
N ASN A 7 -38.28 7.59 -7.33
CA ASN A 7 -39.40 6.68 -7.53
C ASN A 7 -39.77 6.01 -6.20
N LYS A 8 -41.07 6.08 -5.92
CA LYS A 8 -41.79 5.61 -4.72
C LYS A 8 -41.67 4.10 -4.54
N GLU A 9 -41.03 3.68 -3.45
CA GLU A 9 -41.38 2.58 -2.52
C GLU A 9 -40.15 2.25 -1.65
N GLU A 10 -39.69 3.21 -0.83
CA GLU A 10 -38.78 2.88 0.28
C GLU A 10 -39.60 2.18 1.37
N THR A 11 -39.39 0.88 1.56
CA THR A 11 -39.95 0.14 2.69
C THR A 11 -39.09 0.33 3.94
N ASP A 12 -39.71 0.57 5.11
CA ASP A 12 -39.01 0.58 6.40
C ASP A 12 -38.85 -0.85 6.99
N GLN A 13 -39.30 -1.87 6.26
CA GLN A 13 -39.18 -3.26 6.69
C GLN A 13 -37.70 -3.68 6.74
N LYS A 14 -37.32 -4.34 7.84
CA LYS A 14 -35.99 -4.94 8.03
C LYS A 14 -36.11 -6.45 8.19
N TRP A 15 -35.13 -7.19 7.69
CA TRP A 15 -35.06 -8.65 7.75
C TRP A 15 -33.83 -9.10 8.52
N ARG A 16 -33.95 -10.21 9.26
CA ARG A 16 -32.80 -10.95 9.79
C ARG A 16 -32.12 -11.73 8.68
N LEU A 17 -30.82 -11.99 8.81
CA LEU A 17 -30.08 -12.78 7.82
C LEU A 17 -30.64 -14.20 7.64
N SER A 18 -31.23 -14.78 8.69
CA SER A 18 -31.90 -16.09 8.63
C SER A 18 -33.15 -16.09 7.74
N GLU A 19 -33.72 -14.93 7.43
CA GLU A 19 -34.91 -14.79 6.57
C GLU A 19 -34.54 -14.59 5.09
N PHE A 20 -33.26 -14.39 4.77
CA PHE A 20 -32.82 -14.24 3.39
C PHE A 20 -32.89 -15.58 2.64
N GLN A 21 -33.27 -15.51 1.38
CA GLN A 21 -33.41 -16.67 0.50
C GLN A 21 -32.16 -16.87 -0.34
N TYR A 22 -31.67 -18.10 -0.41
CA TYR A 22 -30.51 -18.43 -1.23
C TYR A 22 -30.88 -18.51 -2.71
N ASN A 23 -30.27 -17.65 -3.53
CA ASN A 23 -30.36 -17.73 -4.98
C ASN A 23 -29.30 -18.71 -5.51
N LYS A 24 -29.75 -19.88 -5.96
CA LYS A 24 -28.86 -20.96 -6.45
C LYS A 24 -28.09 -20.61 -7.73
N GLU A 25 -28.61 -19.73 -8.58
CA GLU A 25 -27.99 -19.41 -9.88
C GLU A 25 -26.71 -18.58 -9.72
N ILE A 26 -26.71 -17.66 -8.76
CA ILE A 26 -25.60 -16.72 -8.52
C ILE A 26 -24.91 -16.94 -7.17
N GLY A 27 -25.41 -17.87 -6.37
CA GLY A 27 -24.79 -18.32 -5.12
C GLY A 27 -24.82 -17.31 -3.97
N ILE A 28 -25.75 -16.37 -3.98
CA ILE A 28 -25.88 -15.32 -2.94
C ILE A 28 -27.26 -15.35 -2.28
N TYR A 29 -27.34 -14.79 -1.07
CA TYR A 29 -28.58 -14.64 -0.32
C TYR A 29 -29.22 -13.29 -0.62
N VAL A 30 -30.54 -13.26 -0.84
CA VAL A 30 -31.32 -12.04 -1.13
C VAL A 30 -32.52 -11.91 -0.19
N PRO A 31 -33.03 -10.69 0.04
CA PRO A 31 -34.24 -10.50 0.84
C PRO A 31 -35.45 -11.29 0.30
N PRO A 32 -36.37 -11.73 1.19
CA PRO A 32 -37.47 -12.62 0.82
C PRO A 32 -38.55 -11.97 -0.06
N LYS A 33 -38.63 -10.63 -0.10
CA LYS A 33 -39.56 -9.88 -0.94
C LYS A 33 -38.81 -9.15 -2.05
N LYS A 34 -39.38 -9.15 -3.26
CA LYS A 34 -38.89 -8.31 -4.36
C LYS A 34 -39.06 -6.83 -3.98
N GLY A 35 -38.02 -6.03 -4.21
CA GLY A 35 -37.99 -4.60 -3.91
C GLY A 35 -36.62 -4.00 -4.23
N ILE A 36 -36.47 -2.69 -4.05
CA ILE A 36 -35.17 -2.01 -4.21
C ILE A 36 -34.45 -2.03 -2.87
N TYR A 37 -33.68 -3.09 -2.64
CA TYR A 37 -32.83 -3.25 -1.47
C TYR A 37 -31.33 -3.12 -1.80
N THR A 38 -31.01 -2.69 -3.02
CA THR A 38 -29.64 -2.62 -3.55
C THR A 38 -29.14 -1.18 -3.59
N ILE A 39 -27.82 -1.02 -3.70
CA ILE A 39 -27.19 0.29 -3.94
C ILE A 39 -26.70 0.37 -5.39
N ASN A 40 -26.67 1.57 -5.96
CA ASN A 40 -26.17 1.83 -7.31
C ASN A 40 -24.70 2.30 -7.34
N TYR A 41 -23.87 1.80 -6.42
CA TYR A 41 -22.44 2.10 -6.41
C TYR A 41 -21.69 1.12 -7.32
N SER A 42 -20.82 1.64 -8.20
CA SER A 42 -20.04 0.83 -9.14
C SER A 42 -18.73 1.54 -9.50
N ASP A 43 -17.67 0.76 -9.72
CA ASP A 43 -16.40 1.25 -10.32
C ASP A 43 -16.50 1.33 -11.85
N GLY A 44 -17.69 1.05 -12.40
CA GLY A 44 -17.99 0.95 -13.81
C GLY A 44 -18.24 -0.49 -14.23
N ILE A 45 -19.38 -0.73 -14.88
CA ILE A 45 -19.84 -2.06 -15.30
C ILE A 45 -18.80 -2.84 -16.12
N LYS A 46 -18.01 -2.16 -16.97
CA LYS A 46 -16.94 -2.78 -17.77
C LYS A 46 -15.78 -3.27 -16.91
N VAL A 47 -15.43 -2.52 -15.87
CA VAL A 47 -14.35 -2.85 -14.92
C VAL A 47 -14.78 -4.05 -14.08
N GLU A 48 -15.97 -3.99 -13.48
CA GLU A 48 -16.48 -5.06 -12.62
C GLU A 48 -16.70 -6.38 -13.39
N ASN A 49 -17.18 -6.32 -14.65
CA ASN A 49 -17.24 -7.50 -15.50
C ASN A 49 -15.85 -8.07 -15.84
N TYR A 50 -14.83 -7.21 -15.98
CA TYR A 50 -13.46 -7.69 -16.18
C TYR A 50 -12.93 -8.39 -14.93
N ILE A 51 -13.19 -7.84 -13.74
CA ILE A 51 -12.83 -8.45 -12.45
C ILE A 51 -13.53 -9.82 -12.30
N LEU A 52 -14.83 -9.89 -12.58
CA LEU A 52 -15.60 -11.14 -12.55
C LEU A 52 -14.96 -12.21 -13.46
N LYS A 53 -14.70 -11.87 -14.72
CA LYS A 53 -14.08 -12.79 -15.69
C LYS A 53 -12.68 -13.22 -15.24
N SER A 54 -11.90 -12.30 -14.66
CA SER A 54 -10.56 -12.60 -14.14
C SER A 54 -10.63 -13.64 -13.02
N ILE A 55 -11.57 -13.47 -12.09
CA ILE A 55 -11.77 -14.39 -10.96
C ILE A 55 -12.31 -15.76 -11.39
N ILE A 56 -13.27 -15.79 -12.32
CA ILE A 56 -13.84 -17.04 -12.85
C ILE A 56 -12.76 -17.88 -13.56
N ASN A 57 -11.90 -17.23 -14.35
CA ASN A 57 -10.89 -17.92 -15.14
C ASN A 57 -9.62 -18.27 -14.36
N ALA A 58 -9.39 -17.65 -13.19
CA ALA A 58 -8.23 -17.92 -12.36
C ALA A 58 -8.38 -19.24 -11.60
N LYS A 59 -7.31 -20.04 -11.55
CA LYS A 59 -7.25 -21.25 -10.73
C LYS A 59 -6.94 -20.91 -9.27
N ASP A 60 -5.92 -20.09 -9.05
CA ASP A 60 -5.55 -19.58 -7.75
C ASP A 60 -6.32 -18.29 -7.45
N ILE A 61 -7.28 -18.41 -6.54
CA ILE A 61 -8.09 -17.30 -6.03
C ILE A 61 -7.84 -17.08 -4.54
N SER A 62 -6.65 -17.40 -4.01
CA SER A 62 -6.27 -17.04 -2.64
C SER A 62 -6.15 -15.51 -2.45
N ASP A 63 -6.09 -15.07 -1.19
CA ASP A 63 -5.75 -13.68 -0.83
C ASP A 63 -4.39 -13.24 -1.41
N ASP A 64 -3.44 -14.17 -1.55
CA ASP A 64 -2.08 -13.91 -1.98
C ASP A 64 -1.74 -14.38 -3.41
N SER A 65 -2.78 -14.57 -4.24
CA SER A 65 -2.71 -15.11 -5.61
C SER A 65 -1.86 -14.26 -6.56
N ASP A 66 -0.75 -14.85 -7.00
CA ASP A 66 0.10 -14.29 -8.07
C ASP A 66 -0.61 -14.29 -9.43
N GLU A 67 -1.54 -15.23 -9.64
CA GLU A 67 -2.32 -15.34 -10.87
C GLU A 67 -3.21 -14.11 -11.07
N LEU A 68 -3.98 -13.73 -10.05
CA LEU A 68 -4.83 -12.54 -10.11
C LEU A 68 -4.02 -11.24 -10.16
N MET A 69 -2.90 -11.18 -9.46
CA MET A 69 -2.00 -10.02 -9.53
C MET A 69 -1.48 -9.77 -10.96
N ARG A 70 -1.27 -10.83 -11.77
CA ARG A 70 -0.90 -10.68 -13.20
C ARG A 70 -2.03 -10.14 -14.07
N MET A 71 -3.28 -10.20 -13.62
CA MET A 71 -4.45 -9.65 -14.32
C MET A 71 -4.70 -8.16 -13.99
N VAL A 72 -3.92 -7.57 -13.09
CA VAL A 72 -4.03 -6.14 -12.77
C VAL A 72 -3.60 -5.28 -13.97
N LYS A 73 -4.48 -4.37 -14.40
CA LYS A 73 -4.22 -3.46 -15.53
C LYS A 73 -4.36 -1.96 -15.21
N ASP A 74 -5.04 -1.63 -14.13
CA ASP A 74 -5.37 -0.28 -13.68
C ASP A 74 -5.59 -0.28 -12.15
N TRP A 75 -5.90 0.88 -11.57
CA TRP A 75 -6.15 0.96 -10.13
C TRP A 75 -7.39 0.18 -9.67
N PRO A 76 -8.58 0.28 -10.30
CA PRO A 76 -9.74 -0.51 -9.86
C PRO A 76 -9.44 -2.01 -9.83
N THR A 77 -8.78 -2.54 -10.87
CA THR A 77 -8.37 -3.96 -10.87
C THR A 77 -7.30 -4.25 -9.83
N TYR A 78 -6.35 -3.34 -9.58
CA TYR A 78 -5.40 -3.49 -8.48
C TYR A 78 -6.09 -3.50 -7.12
N TYR A 79 -7.08 -2.63 -6.88
CA TYR A 79 -7.82 -2.54 -5.63
C TYR A 79 -8.56 -3.84 -5.27
N HIS A 80 -9.06 -4.57 -6.27
CA HIS A 80 -9.83 -5.81 -6.06
C HIS A 80 -9.01 -7.10 -6.25
N LEU A 81 -7.95 -7.09 -7.06
CA LEU A 81 -7.13 -8.27 -7.40
C LEU A 81 -5.71 -8.23 -6.83
N GLY A 82 -5.26 -7.07 -6.37
CA GLY A 82 -3.90 -6.84 -5.91
C GLY A 82 -3.61 -7.48 -4.55
N ILE A 83 -2.34 -7.83 -4.37
CA ILE A 83 -1.85 -8.48 -3.15
C ILE A 83 -1.52 -7.44 -2.08
N GLY A 84 -1.85 -7.74 -0.82
CA GLY A 84 -1.49 -6.93 0.35
C GLY A 84 -2.63 -6.13 0.97
N ARG A 85 -3.85 -6.24 0.44
CA ARG A 85 -5.05 -5.63 1.04
C ARG A 85 -5.32 -6.10 2.46
N SER A 86 -5.09 -7.38 2.72
CA SER A 86 -5.25 -8.03 4.02
C SER A 86 -4.13 -7.72 5.03
N ASN A 87 -3.09 -6.96 4.65
CA ASN A 87 -1.97 -6.66 5.57
C ASN A 87 -2.43 -6.00 6.87
N ILE A 88 -3.46 -5.15 6.80
CA ILE A 88 -4.07 -4.53 7.99
C ILE A 88 -4.58 -5.57 8.98
N LEU A 89 -5.20 -6.65 8.50
CA LEU A 89 -5.71 -7.73 9.36
C LEU A 89 -4.60 -8.68 9.80
N LYS A 90 -3.63 -8.99 8.92
CA LYS A 90 -2.41 -9.76 9.27
C LYS A 90 -1.56 -9.10 10.35
N SER A 91 -1.75 -7.80 10.58
CA SER A 91 -1.04 -7.05 11.61
C SER A 91 -1.62 -7.25 13.01
N LEU A 92 -2.87 -7.71 13.12
CA LEU A 92 -3.58 -7.90 14.38
C LEU A 92 -3.43 -9.35 14.88
N ASP A 93 -3.38 -9.52 16.19
CA ASP A 93 -3.43 -10.86 16.83
C ASP A 93 -4.89 -11.16 17.21
N ILE A 94 -5.57 -11.92 16.35
CA ILE A 94 -7.00 -12.22 16.48
C ILE A 94 -7.21 -13.73 16.39
N SER A 95 -8.12 -14.25 17.21
CA SER A 95 -8.49 -15.67 17.18
C SER A 95 -9.09 -16.05 15.83
N HIS A 96 -8.60 -17.14 15.26
CA HIS A 96 -9.11 -17.72 14.02
C HIS A 96 -10.43 -18.47 14.25
N ASP A 97 -10.81 -18.78 15.49
CA ASP A 97 -12.10 -19.38 15.85
C ASP A 97 -13.24 -18.33 15.99
N ALA A 98 -13.15 -17.22 15.26
CA ALA A 98 -14.13 -16.13 15.32
C ALA A 98 -15.19 -16.22 14.22
N ASN A 99 -16.44 -15.86 14.56
CA ASN A 99 -17.50 -15.59 13.58
C ASN A 99 -17.41 -14.12 13.13
N VAL A 100 -17.26 -13.89 11.83
CA VAL A 100 -17.02 -12.55 11.27
C VAL A 100 -18.21 -12.08 10.42
N LEU A 101 -18.64 -10.84 10.64
CA LEU A 101 -19.52 -10.11 9.76
C LEU A 101 -18.74 -9.00 9.04
N GLU A 102 -18.67 -9.08 7.72
CA GLU A 102 -18.08 -8.03 6.88
C GLU A 102 -19.20 -7.17 6.27
N LEU A 103 -19.31 -5.93 6.73
CA LEU A 103 -20.22 -4.95 6.13
C LEU A 103 -19.48 -4.25 4.98
N GLY A 104 -19.97 -4.39 3.76
CA GLY A 104 -19.37 -3.82 2.55
C GLY A 104 -18.27 -4.70 1.94
N SER A 105 -18.60 -5.96 1.63
CA SER A 105 -17.64 -6.94 1.10
C SER A 105 -17.08 -6.60 -0.30
N GLY A 106 -17.71 -5.69 -1.04
CA GLY A 106 -17.24 -5.27 -2.37
C GLY A 106 -17.11 -6.46 -3.31
N CYS A 107 -15.98 -6.58 -4.02
CA CYS A 107 -15.68 -7.71 -4.88
C CYS A 107 -15.00 -8.90 -4.15
N GLY A 108 -15.00 -8.91 -2.81
CA GLY A 108 -14.51 -10.03 -2.02
C GLY A 108 -13.01 -10.07 -1.75
N ALA A 109 -12.28 -8.96 -1.92
CA ALA A 109 -10.83 -8.93 -1.71
C ALA A 109 -10.45 -9.23 -0.24
N ILE A 110 -11.12 -8.58 0.72
CA ILE A 110 -10.94 -8.84 2.15
C ILE A 110 -11.74 -10.07 2.59
N THR A 111 -12.95 -10.27 2.07
CA THR A 111 -13.77 -11.47 2.32
C THR A 111 -13.00 -12.76 2.09
N ARG A 112 -12.18 -12.79 1.03
CA ARG A 112 -11.35 -13.96 0.72
C ARG A 112 -10.38 -14.28 1.86
N TYR A 113 -9.62 -13.29 2.31
CA TYR A 113 -8.73 -13.43 3.46
C TYR A 113 -9.51 -13.86 4.71
N LEU A 114 -10.66 -13.24 4.97
CA LEU A 114 -11.48 -13.60 6.13
C LEU A 114 -11.91 -15.07 6.07
N GLY A 115 -12.40 -15.54 4.92
CA GLY A 115 -12.85 -16.93 4.77
C GLY A 115 -11.73 -17.95 4.86
N GLU A 116 -10.50 -17.60 4.49
CA GLU A 116 -9.33 -18.47 4.63
C GLU A 116 -8.82 -18.58 6.07
N ASN A 117 -9.13 -17.61 6.95
CA ASN A 117 -8.49 -17.49 8.25
C ASN A 117 -9.45 -17.54 9.45
N PHE A 118 -10.77 -17.46 9.24
CA PHE A 118 -11.74 -17.44 10.34
C PHE A 118 -12.80 -18.53 10.21
N LYS A 119 -13.39 -18.90 11.36
CA LYS A 119 -14.38 -19.99 11.47
C LYS A 119 -15.53 -19.86 10.48
N SER A 120 -16.16 -18.69 10.41
CA SER A 120 -17.25 -18.39 9.48
C SER A 120 -17.32 -16.91 9.14
N VAL A 121 -17.72 -16.60 7.91
CA VAL A 121 -17.80 -15.23 7.40
C VAL A 121 -19.14 -14.99 6.71
N ASP A 122 -19.84 -13.96 7.15
CA ASP A 122 -20.99 -13.40 6.45
C ASP A 122 -20.60 -12.04 5.86
N GLY A 123 -20.63 -11.93 4.53
CA GLY A 123 -20.36 -10.69 3.81
C GLY A 123 -21.66 -10.02 3.34
N ILE A 124 -21.83 -8.72 3.61
CA ILE A 124 -22.95 -7.92 3.11
C ILE A 124 -22.44 -7.00 2.00
N GLU A 125 -23.09 -7.00 0.85
CA GLU A 125 -22.80 -6.06 -0.25
C GLU A 125 -24.09 -5.58 -0.90
N GLY A 126 -24.21 -4.27 -1.13
CA GLY A 126 -25.44 -3.72 -1.69
C GLY A 126 -25.55 -3.83 -3.21
N SER A 127 -24.44 -3.99 -3.92
CA SER A 127 -24.39 -4.11 -5.37
C SER A 127 -24.48 -5.59 -5.80
N PRO A 128 -25.51 -6.00 -6.56
CA PRO A 128 -25.66 -7.40 -6.99
C PRO A 128 -24.46 -7.93 -7.77
N LEU A 129 -23.85 -7.11 -8.63
CA LEU A 129 -22.69 -7.54 -9.41
C LEU A 129 -21.47 -7.76 -8.50
N ARG A 130 -21.22 -6.85 -7.55
CA ARG A 130 -20.10 -7.00 -6.61
C ARG A 130 -20.32 -8.18 -5.66
N ALA A 131 -21.52 -8.36 -5.14
CA ALA A 131 -21.89 -9.51 -4.32
C ALA A 131 -21.64 -10.83 -5.07
N ARG A 132 -22.01 -10.90 -6.36
CA ARG A 132 -21.69 -12.05 -7.22
C ARG A 132 -20.18 -12.24 -7.37
N ILE A 133 -19.42 -11.17 -7.62
CA ILE A 133 -17.96 -11.23 -7.72
C ILE A 133 -17.34 -11.75 -6.41
N ALA A 134 -17.79 -11.24 -5.26
CA ALA A 134 -17.31 -11.68 -3.95
C ALA A 134 -17.60 -13.17 -3.71
N ARG A 135 -18.78 -13.64 -4.12
CA ARG A 135 -19.12 -15.07 -4.05
C ARG A 135 -18.18 -15.90 -4.94
N GLU A 136 -17.95 -15.49 -6.18
CA GLU A 136 -17.01 -16.17 -7.10
C GLU A 136 -15.58 -16.17 -6.59
N ARG A 137 -15.15 -15.09 -5.92
CA ARG A 137 -13.83 -14.96 -5.27
C ARG A 137 -13.67 -15.94 -4.10
N CYS A 138 -14.78 -16.35 -3.49
CA CYS A 138 -14.83 -17.27 -2.36
C CYS A 138 -15.47 -18.62 -2.72
N ARG A 139 -15.58 -18.97 -4.02
CA ARG A 139 -16.38 -20.12 -4.49
C ARG A 139 -16.03 -21.46 -3.82
N ASN A 140 -14.76 -21.64 -3.43
CA ASN A 140 -14.24 -22.83 -2.77
C ASN A 140 -14.18 -22.74 -1.23
N LEU A 141 -14.84 -21.75 -0.62
CA LEU A 141 -14.91 -21.55 0.82
C LEU A 141 -16.36 -21.72 1.28
N GLU A 142 -16.66 -22.87 1.88
CA GLU A 142 -18.02 -23.22 2.34
C GLU A 142 -18.45 -22.43 3.58
N ASN A 143 -17.48 -21.92 4.34
CA ASN A 143 -17.69 -21.09 5.53
C ASN A 143 -17.99 -19.62 5.19
N VAL A 144 -18.13 -19.26 3.91
CA VAL A 144 -18.40 -17.89 3.46
C VAL A 144 -19.79 -17.79 2.83
N ARG A 145 -20.64 -16.92 3.38
CA ARG A 145 -21.94 -16.57 2.78
C ARG A 145 -21.96 -15.10 2.39
N ILE A 146 -22.53 -14.80 1.22
CA ILE A 146 -22.67 -13.43 0.72
C ILE A 146 -24.15 -13.06 0.63
N PHE A 147 -24.52 -11.95 1.26
CA PHE A 147 -25.87 -11.39 1.27
C PHE A 147 -25.90 -10.09 0.46
N CYS A 148 -26.80 -10.03 -0.51
CA CYS A 148 -26.97 -8.86 -1.36
C CYS A 148 -28.08 -7.95 -0.83
N SER A 149 -27.71 -6.94 -0.05
CA SER A 149 -28.64 -5.93 0.46
C SER A 149 -27.91 -4.70 0.99
N ASN A 150 -28.57 -3.54 0.95
CA ASN A 150 -28.17 -2.37 1.72
C ASN A 150 -28.40 -2.69 3.21
N PHE A 151 -27.36 -2.49 4.02
CA PHE A 151 -27.37 -2.80 5.45
C PHE A 151 -28.55 -2.16 6.22
N ARG A 152 -29.15 -1.08 5.72
CA ARG A 152 -30.26 -0.40 6.39
C ARG A 152 -31.54 -1.24 6.47
N TYR A 153 -31.66 -2.23 5.59
CA TYR A 153 -32.78 -3.18 5.55
C TYR A 153 -32.50 -4.46 6.35
N ILE A 154 -31.40 -4.51 7.10
CA ILE A 154 -31.00 -5.68 7.87
C ILE A 154 -31.20 -5.41 9.36
N LYS A 155 -31.75 -6.40 10.05
CA LYS A 155 -31.77 -6.47 11.51
C LYS A 155 -30.77 -7.53 11.94
N PHE A 156 -29.73 -7.12 12.67
CA PHE A 156 -28.73 -8.04 13.20
C PHE A 156 -29.12 -8.54 14.59
N ASP A 157 -28.72 -9.76 14.88
CA ASP A 157 -28.69 -10.34 16.22
C ASP A 157 -27.22 -10.36 16.71
N PRO A 158 -26.94 -10.29 18.02
CA PRO A 158 -25.59 -10.13 18.58
C PRO A 158 -24.80 -11.45 18.57
N THR A 159 -24.46 -11.95 17.38
CA THR A 159 -23.89 -13.29 17.17
C THR A 159 -22.45 -13.31 16.68
N TYR A 160 -21.86 -12.15 16.36
CA TYR A 160 -20.52 -12.07 15.77
C TYR A 160 -19.45 -11.68 16.78
N ASP A 161 -18.31 -12.35 16.69
CA ASP A 161 -17.10 -12.01 17.46
C ASP A 161 -16.41 -10.78 16.85
N ILE A 162 -16.51 -10.63 15.53
CA ILE A 162 -15.87 -9.56 14.77
C ILE A 162 -16.86 -8.97 13.78
N VAL A 163 -16.96 -7.65 13.74
CA VAL A 163 -17.61 -6.92 12.65
C VAL A 163 -16.56 -6.03 11.98
N THR A 164 -16.53 -5.97 10.65
CA THR A 164 -15.57 -5.13 9.91
C THR A 164 -16.26 -4.03 9.09
N LEU A 165 -15.65 -2.85 9.07
CA LEU A 165 -15.97 -1.70 8.22
C LEU A 165 -14.68 -1.18 7.58
N ILE A 166 -14.22 -1.83 6.50
CA ILE A 166 -12.94 -1.53 5.84
C ILE A 166 -13.21 -0.76 4.54
N GLY A 167 -13.05 0.57 4.56
CA GLY A 167 -13.41 1.45 3.44
C GLY A 167 -14.91 1.53 3.19
N VAL A 168 -15.68 1.72 4.27
CA VAL A 168 -17.15 1.64 4.27
C VAL A 168 -17.80 2.75 5.08
N LEU A 169 -17.21 3.10 6.23
CA LEU A 169 -17.79 4.10 7.14
C LEU A 169 -17.94 5.46 6.45
N GLU A 170 -16.96 5.84 5.63
CA GLU A 170 -16.95 7.09 4.88
C GLU A 170 -18.10 7.21 3.88
N TYR A 171 -18.63 6.07 3.42
CA TYR A 171 -19.74 5.99 2.48
C TYR A 171 -21.11 5.93 3.17
N ALA A 172 -21.19 5.95 4.50
CA ALA A 172 -22.45 6.00 5.24
C ALA A 172 -23.44 7.06 4.72
N PRO A 173 -23.03 8.30 4.37
CA PRO A 173 -23.95 9.30 3.82
C PRO A 173 -24.62 8.85 2.51
N ILE A 174 -23.90 8.08 1.67
CA ILE A 174 -24.45 7.51 0.43
C ILE A 174 -25.49 6.44 0.74
N TYR A 175 -25.20 5.59 1.72
CA TYR A 175 -26.07 4.49 2.09
C TYR A 175 -27.32 4.94 2.84
N PHE A 176 -27.26 6.09 3.51
CA PHE A 176 -28.36 6.64 4.33
C PHE A 176 -29.12 7.83 3.71
N ARG A 177 -28.65 8.37 2.57
CA ARG A 177 -29.07 9.50 1.68
C ARG A 177 -30.35 10.34 1.89
N SER A 178 -31.35 9.91 2.66
CA SER A 178 -32.68 10.54 2.74
C SER A 178 -33.09 11.03 4.13
N ARG A 179 -32.27 10.89 5.19
CA ARG A 179 -32.75 11.13 6.58
C ARG A 179 -31.82 11.88 7.54
N GLN A 180 -30.55 12.12 7.21
CA GLN A 180 -29.52 12.50 8.20
C GLN A 180 -28.39 13.32 7.56
N ASN A 181 -27.71 14.14 8.36
CA ASN A 181 -26.42 14.72 7.93
C ASN A 181 -25.33 13.64 7.85
N ALA A 182 -24.19 13.95 7.22
CA ALA A 182 -23.15 12.97 6.94
C ALA A 182 -22.60 12.28 8.20
N LYS A 183 -22.41 13.03 9.30
CA LYS A 183 -21.91 12.49 10.57
C LYS A 183 -22.92 11.58 11.27
N GLU A 184 -24.20 11.96 11.25
CA GLU A 184 -25.29 11.14 11.77
C GLU A 184 -25.44 9.82 11.02
N ALA A 185 -25.27 9.83 9.70
CA ALA A 185 -25.25 8.61 8.89
C ALA A 185 -24.14 7.66 9.34
N CYS A 186 -22.93 8.18 9.56
CA CYS A 186 -21.80 7.40 10.10
C CYS A 186 -22.11 6.85 11.50
N LEU A 187 -22.70 7.66 12.39
CA LEU A 187 -23.11 7.22 13.73
C LEU A 187 -24.16 6.10 13.67
N SER A 188 -25.13 6.21 12.77
CA SER A 188 -26.15 5.18 12.54
C SER A 188 -25.54 3.88 12.07
N LEU A 189 -24.55 3.92 11.16
CA LEU A 189 -23.82 2.74 10.71
C LEU A 189 -23.05 2.06 11.86
N LEU A 190 -22.36 2.86 12.69
CA LEU A 190 -21.62 2.34 13.84
C LEU A 190 -22.55 1.68 14.87
N LYS A 191 -23.71 2.29 15.14
CA LYS A 191 -24.74 1.69 16.01
C LYS A 191 -25.30 0.40 15.42
N LEU A 192 -25.53 0.34 14.12
CA LEU A 192 -25.97 -0.89 13.44
C LEU A 192 -24.92 -2.00 13.53
N ALA A 193 -23.64 -1.69 13.27
CA ALA A 193 -22.55 -2.64 13.42
C ALA A 193 -22.45 -3.16 14.86
N LYS A 194 -22.63 -2.26 15.84
CA LYS A 194 -22.67 -2.60 17.27
C LYS A 194 -23.75 -3.64 17.59
N THR A 195 -24.95 -3.57 17.00
CA THR A 195 -26.03 -4.54 17.29
C THR A 195 -25.72 -5.97 16.84
N ALA A 196 -24.78 -6.16 15.92
CA ALA A 196 -24.37 -7.47 15.43
C ALA A 196 -23.32 -8.15 16.34
N LEU A 197 -22.61 -7.36 17.15
CA LEU A 197 -21.54 -7.87 18.00
C LEU A 197 -22.08 -8.59 19.24
N LYS A 198 -21.44 -9.70 19.59
CA LYS A 198 -21.49 -10.28 20.94
C LYS A 198 -21.01 -9.25 21.99
N PRO A 199 -21.32 -9.42 23.28
CA PRO A 199 -20.87 -8.49 24.34
C PRO A 199 -19.36 -8.20 24.34
N ASP A 200 -18.52 -9.21 24.10
CA ASP A 200 -17.07 -9.09 24.03
C ASP A 200 -16.51 -9.00 22.59
N GLY A 201 -17.40 -8.85 21.60
CA GLY A 201 -17.03 -8.73 20.19
C GLY A 201 -16.32 -7.40 19.89
N ILE A 202 -15.52 -7.40 18.82
CA ILE A 202 -14.77 -6.24 18.36
C ILE A 202 -15.25 -5.73 17.00
N LEU A 203 -15.30 -4.40 16.86
CA LEU A 203 -15.44 -3.70 15.60
C LEU A 203 -14.05 -3.36 15.05
N ILE A 204 -13.77 -3.72 13.81
CA ILE A 204 -12.55 -3.34 13.09
C ILE A 204 -12.90 -2.35 12.00
N ILE A 205 -12.31 -1.15 12.04
CA ILE A 205 -12.50 -0.11 11.03
C ILE A 205 -11.17 0.17 10.35
N ALA A 206 -11.19 0.33 9.03
CA ALA A 206 -10.07 0.92 8.30
C ALA A 206 -10.59 2.07 7.43
N ILE A 207 -10.01 3.24 7.60
CA ILE A 207 -10.49 4.49 6.99
C ILE A 207 -9.35 5.48 6.81
N GLU A 208 -9.44 6.32 5.79
CA GLU A 208 -8.57 7.46 5.55
C GLU A 208 -8.66 8.49 6.67
N ASN A 209 -7.55 9.18 6.92
CA ASN A 209 -7.52 10.33 7.81
C ASN A 209 -7.71 11.60 6.97
N LYS A 210 -8.76 12.39 7.24
CA LYS A 210 -9.05 13.61 6.43
C LYS A 210 -7.90 14.62 6.39
N ILE A 211 -7.03 14.61 7.41
CA ILE A 211 -5.83 15.44 7.51
C ILE A 211 -4.53 14.64 7.34
N GLY A 212 -4.60 13.44 6.78
CA GLY A 212 -3.44 12.59 6.50
C GLY A 212 -2.40 13.31 5.64
N LEU A 213 -1.12 13.06 5.92
CA LEU A 213 0.00 13.79 5.31
C LEU A 213 -0.01 13.75 3.78
N LYS A 214 -0.51 12.65 3.17
CA LYS A 214 -0.64 12.54 1.71
C LYS A 214 -1.46 13.69 1.11
N TYR A 215 -2.52 14.15 1.79
CA TYR A 215 -3.38 15.24 1.30
C TYR A 215 -2.68 16.60 1.38
N TRP A 216 -1.96 16.85 2.48
CA TRP A 216 -1.11 18.05 2.62
C TRP A 216 -0.01 18.08 1.55
N SER A 217 0.56 16.92 1.24
CA SER A 217 1.59 16.76 0.22
C SER A 217 1.06 16.87 -1.22
N GLY A 218 -0.25 17.09 -1.40
CA GLY A 218 -0.91 17.40 -2.67
C GLY A 218 -1.55 16.21 -3.39
N CYS A 219 -1.73 15.06 -2.72
CA CYS A 219 -2.68 14.05 -3.18
C CYS A 219 -4.10 14.61 -3.14
N PRO A 220 -4.91 14.42 -4.20
CA PRO A 220 -6.34 14.68 -4.14
C PRO A 220 -7.02 13.78 -3.11
N GLU A 221 -8.14 14.23 -2.57
CA GLU A 221 -9.00 13.45 -1.68
C GLU A 221 -9.49 12.19 -2.42
N ASP A 222 -9.33 11.00 -1.80
CA ASP A 222 -9.49 9.71 -2.47
C ASP A 222 -10.93 9.46 -2.99
N HIS A 223 -11.94 10.13 -2.43
CA HIS A 223 -13.36 9.94 -2.75
C HIS A 223 -13.94 11.06 -3.61
N THR A 224 -13.52 12.31 -3.37
CA THR A 224 -14.06 13.47 -4.12
C THR A 224 -13.17 13.89 -5.29
N GLY A 225 -11.91 13.46 -5.29
CA GLY A 225 -10.92 13.81 -6.30
C GLY A 225 -10.46 15.27 -6.28
N LYS A 226 -10.89 16.04 -5.28
CA LYS A 226 -10.53 17.44 -5.10
C LYS A 226 -9.31 17.55 -4.19
N ILE A 227 -8.40 18.47 -4.50
CA ILE A 227 -7.25 18.76 -3.64
C ILE A 227 -7.73 19.51 -2.40
N PHE A 228 -7.24 19.12 -1.22
CA PHE A 228 -7.53 19.72 0.10
C PHE A 228 -8.97 19.58 0.63
N ASP A 229 -9.87 18.85 -0.04
CA ASP A 229 -11.29 18.81 0.34
C ASP A 229 -11.53 18.32 1.77
N GLY A 230 -10.85 17.23 2.19
CA GLY A 230 -10.89 16.74 3.56
C GLY A 230 -10.25 17.69 4.58
N ILE A 231 -9.21 18.44 4.17
CA ILE A 231 -8.55 19.46 5.00
C ILE A 231 -9.47 20.67 5.21
N TYR A 232 -10.22 21.07 4.18
CA TYR A 232 -11.26 22.10 4.28
C TYR A 232 -12.49 21.65 5.07
N GLY A 233 -12.59 20.37 5.43
CA GLY A 233 -13.73 19.83 6.16
C GLY A 233 -14.95 19.57 5.29
N TYR A 234 -14.76 19.28 3.99
CA TYR A 234 -15.81 18.91 3.03
C TYR A 234 -16.94 19.96 2.90
N PRO A 235 -16.66 21.18 2.40
CA PRO A 235 -17.61 22.30 2.38
C PRO A 235 -18.87 22.07 1.53
N ALA A 236 -18.86 21.10 0.61
CA ALA A 236 -20.04 20.77 -0.19
C ALA A 236 -21.11 19.98 0.60
N ASP A 237 -20.74 19.41 1.77
CA ASP A 237 -21.58 18.58 2.67
C ASP A 237 -22.47 17.53 1.98
N GLN A 238 -22.04 17.05 0.81
CA GLN A 238 -22.72 16.02 0.04
C GLN A 238 -21.70 15.01 -0.50
N GLY A 239 -21.75 13.79 0.03
CA GLY A 239 -20.91 12.70 -0.43
C GLY A 239 -20.18 11.98 0.71
N PRO A 240 -19.13 11.21 0.38
CA PRO A 240 -18.31 10.53 1.38
C PRO A 240 -17.62 11.52 2.33
N ILE A 241 -17.45 11.11 3.58
CA ILE A 241 -16.80 11.92 4.62
C ILE A 241 -15.79 11.08 5.40
N THR A 242 -14.63 11.63 5.69
CA THR A 242 -13.63 11.01 6.58
C THR A 242 -13.34 11.91 7.77
N PHE A 243 -12.51 11.43 8.70
CA PHE A 243 -12.37 12.04 10.03
C PHE A 243 -10.89 12.17 10.39
N SER A 244 -10.56 13.20 11.16
CA SER A 244 -9.33 13.19 11.96
C SER A 244 -9.44 12.17 13.10
N LYS A 245 -8.32 11.80 13.72
CA LYS A 245 -8.28 10.83 14.83
C LYS A 245 -9.25 11.20 15.96
N LYS A 246 -9.19 12.45 16.44
CA LYS A 246 -10.06 12.96 17.51
C LYS A 246 -11.55 12.90 17.13
N GLU A 247 -11.88 13.20 15.88
CA GLU A 247 -13.27 13.15 15.40
C GLU A 247 -13.81 11.72 15.36
N ILE A 248 -13.06 10.76 14.81
CA ILE A 248 -13.52 9.36 14.75
C ILE A 248 -13.56 8.71 16.13
N GLU A 249 -12.61 9.02 17.02
CA GLU A 249 -12.65 8.57 18.41
C GLU A 249 -13.91 9.06 19.12
N THR A 250 -14.24 10.35 18.97
CA THR A 250 -15.46 10.94 19.54
C THR A 250 -16.72 10.26 18.98
N LEU A 251 -16.73 10.01 17.66
CA LEU A 251 -17.85 9.35 16.99
C LEU A 251 -18.05 7.91 17.49
N LEU A 252 -16.97 7.16 17.69
CA LEU A 252 -16.99 5.79 18.23
C LEU A 252 -17.49 5.75 19.68
N LYS A 253 -16.98 6.66 20.54
CA LYS A 253 -17.47 6.81 21.92
C LYS A 253 -18.96 7.13 21.95
N THR A 254 -19.43 8.01 21.06
CA THR A 254 -20.85 8.36 20.91
C THR A 254 -21.70 7.18 20.43
N ALA A 255 -21.15 6.29 19.59
CA ALA A 255 -21.80 5.03 19.22
C ALA A 255 -21.82 4.01 20.38
N GLY A 256 -21.09 4.28 21.46
CA GLY A 256 -21.01 3.46 22.66
C GLY A 256 -19.96 2.37 22.59
N PHE A 257 -18.84 2.62 21.90
CA PHE A 257 -17.61 1.85 22.04
C PHE A 257 -16.72 2.50 23.10
N LEU A 258 -16.27 1.71 24.07
CA LEU A 258 -15.58 2.20 25.27
C LEU A 258 -14.06 2.04 25.18
N ASN A 259 -13.61 0.90 24.65
CA ASN A 259 -12.19 0.64 24.42
C ASN A 259 -11.88 0.80 22.93
N ILE A 260 -10.94 1.67 22.59
CA ILE A 260 -10.58 2.03 21.21
C ILE A 260 -9.06 2.01 21.11
N SER A 261 -8.53 1.16 20.22
CA SER A 261 -7.11 1.07 19.92
C SER A 261 -6.84 1.51 18.49
N PHE A 262 -5.87 2.40 18.31
CA PHE A 262 -5.46 2.91 17.02
C PHE A 262 -4.18 2.26 16.52
N TYR A 263 -4.16 2.01 15.22
CA TYR A 263 -3.00 1.65 14.43
C TYR A 263 -2.92 2.59 13.22
N TYR A 264 -1.72 2.96 12.84
CA TYR A 264 -1.45 4.05 11.90
C TYR A 264 -0.84 3.50 10.62
N CYS A 265 -1.56 3.63 9.50
CA CYS A 265 -1.26 2.92 8.26
C CYS A 265 -0.60 3.84 7.21
N PHE A 266 0.48 3.37 6.62
CA PHE A 266 1.18 3.99 5.49
C PHE A 266 1.42 2.96 4.36
N PRO A 267 1.34 3.36 3.08
CA PRO A 267 0.91 4.67 2.60
C PRO A 267 -0.56 4.99 2.84
N ASP A 268 -1.40 3.98 3.05
CA ASP A 268 -2.79 4.08 3.52
C ASP A 268 -3.29 2.64 3.82
N TYR A 269 -4.51 2.49 4.35
CA TYR A 269 -5.02 1.16 4.72
C TYR A 269 -5.26 0.24 3.52
N LYS A 270 -5.36 0.78 2.29
CA LYS A 270 -5.73 0.00 1.10
C LYS A 270 -4.65 -1.03 0.78
N PHE A 271 -3.40 -0.62 0.87
CA PHE A 271 -2.20 -1.45 0.67
C PHE A 271 -1.12 -1.05 1.70
N ALA A 272 -1.45 -1.12 2.99
CA ALA A 272 -0.54 -0.74 4.05
C ALA A 272 0.74 -1.59 3.99
N SER A 273 1.88 -0.93 3.75
CA SER A 273 3.21 -1.52 3.82
C SER A 273 3.86 -1.25 5.17
N THR A 274 3.44 -0.22 5.89
CA THR A 274 3.90 0.08 7.25
C THR A 274 2.69 0.34 8.14
N ILE A 275 2.63 -0.36 9.27
CA ILE A 275 1.59 -0.21 10.29
C ILE A 275 2.28 0.03 11.62
N ILE A 276 1.97 1.16 12.25
CA ILE A 276 2.53 1.59 13.53
C ILE A 276 1.47 1.39 14.62
N SER A 277 1.86 0.88 15.78
CA SER A 277 1.00 0.80 16.96
C SER A 277 1.10 2.08 17.79
N ASP A 278 0.23 2.20 18.79
CA ASP A 278 0.22 3.34 19.72
C ASP A 278 1.29 3.24 20.84
N ILE A 279 2.27 2.34 20.69
CA ILE A 279 3.28 2.08 21.73
C ILE A 279 4.45 3.05 21.64
N GLY A 280 4.70 3.71 22.78
CA GLY A 280 5.85 4.57 23.07
C GLY A 280 6.07 5.73 22.10
N ASP A 281 7.15 6.46 22.33
CA ASP A 281 7.42 7.71 21.61
C ASP A 281 7.94 7.44 20.19
N GLU A 282 7.32 8.08 19.20
CA GLU A 282 7.66 7.95 17.79
C GLU A 282 9.06 8.47 17.44
N LYS A 283 9.58 9.43 18.21
CA LYS A 283 10.95 9.93 18.10
C LYS A 283 11.94 8.91 18.60
N ASP A 284 11.69 8.30 19.75
CA ASP A 284 12.60 7.32 20.37
C ASP A 284 12.77 6.06 19.51
N PHE A 285 11.72 5.70 18.77
CA PHE A 285 11.74 4.57 17.85
C PHE A 285 12.14 4.91 16.41
N TYR A 286 12.42 6.19 16.11
CA TYR A 286 12.76 6.67 14.77
C TYR A 286 11.72 6.21 13.72
N LEU A 287 10.41 6.38 14.00
CA LEU A 287 9.35 5.80 13.17
C LEU A 287 9.35 6.31 11.73
N HIS A 288 9.90 7.52 11.49
CA HIS A 288 10.13 8.04 10.15
C HIS A 288 11.04 7.16 9.28
N ASN A 289 11.95 6.36 9.85
CA ASN A 289 12.79 5.40 9.11
C ASN A 289 11.96 4.27 8.46
N TRP A 290 10.75 4.00 8.97
CA TRP A 290 9.93 2.85 8.57
C TRP A 290 8.95 3.16 7.45
N ILE A 291 8.80 4.43 7.07
CA ILE A 291 7.77 4.87 6.13
C ILE A 291 8.38 5.08 4.74
N GLU A 292 7.80 4.40 3.74
CA GLU A 292 8.19 4.55 2.34
C GLU A 292 7.53 5.79 1.73
N VAL A 293 8.35 6.61 1.06
CA VAL A 293 7.93 7.77 0.27
C VAL A 293 8.48 7.64 -1.16
N PRO A 294 7.81 8.20 -2.18
CA PRO A 294 6.60 9.03 -2.08
C PRO A 294 5.30 8.25 -1.88
N PHE A 295 4.30 8.87 -1.27
CA PHE A 295 2.96 8.30 -1.13
C PHE A 295 2.26 8.19 -2.51
N PRO A 296 1.58 7.06 -2.80
CA PRO A 296 0.86 6.88 -4.04
C PRO A 296 -0.36 7.82 -4.11
N SER A 297 -0.58 8.38 -5.31
CA SER A 297 -1.90 8.83 -5.74
C SER A 297 -2.36 7.88 -6.83
N TYR A 298 -3.38 7.08 -6.53
CA TYR A 298 -3.68 5.89 -7.33
C TYR A 298 -4.33 6.21 -8.67
N ASN A 299 -5.37 7.03 -8.66
CA ASN A 299 -6.21 7.27 -9.83
C ASN A 299 -6.15 8.70 -10.37
N ILE A 300 -5.70 9.64 -9.53
CA ILE A 300 -5.82 11.07 -9.82
C ILE A 300 -4.43 11.67 -9.83
N SER A 301 -4.17 12.56 -10.79
CA SER A 301 -2.89 13.26 -10.81
C SER A 301 -2.78 14.13 -9.56
N ARG A 302 -1.65 14.01 -8.87
CA ARG A 302 -1.31 14.83 -7.70
C ARG A 302 -0.37 15.96 -8.08
N ILE A 303 -0.32 16.96 -7.21
CA ILE A 303 0.77 17.93 -7.13
C ILE A 303 1.64 17.49 -5.95
N TYR A 304 2.94 17.82 -5.96
CA TYR A 304 3.75 17.70 -4.75
C TYR A 304 4.04 19.09 -4.21
N THR A 305 3.58 19.34 -2.99
CA THR A 305 3.70 20.63 -2.29
C THR A 305 4.97 20.69 -1.44
N PHE A 306 5.39 19.57 -0.85
CA PHE A 306 6.62 19.46 -0.05
C PHE A 306 7.20 18.04 -0.08
N HIS A 307 8.46 17.90 0.35
CA HIS A 307 9.16 16.62 0.39
C HIS A 307 8.72 15.78 1.59
N GLU A 308 7.88 14.79 1.34
CA GLU A 308 7.25 13.93 2.36
C GLU A 308 8.25 13.32 3.33
N GLY A 309 9.39 12.78 2.87
CA GLY A 309 10.39 12.19 3.76
C GLY A 309 10.93 13.16 4.83
N LEU A 310 11.27 14.39 4.45
CA LEU A 310 11.74 15.42 5.38
C LEU A 310 10.63 15.82 6.36
N VAL A 311 9.40 15.98 5.89
CA VAL A 311 8.25 16.35 6.74
C VAL A 311 7.88 15.23 7.72
N ILE A 312 7.89 13.96 7.29
CA ILE A 312 7.65 12.81 8.18
C ILE A 312 8.68 12.79 9.31
N LYS A 313 9.95 13.08 9.00
CA LYS A 313 10.99 13.19 10.03
C LYS A 313 10.68 14.30 11.03
N THR A 314 10.34 15.50 10.55
CA THR A 314 9.94 16.62 11.41
C THR A 314 8.74 16.27 12.29
N LEU A 315 7.69 15.64 11.73
CA LEU A 315 6.51 15.23 12.48
C LEU A 315 6.84 14.18 13.54
N SER A 316 7.67 13.19 13.17
CA SER A 316 8.14 12.14 14.09
C SER A 316 8.97 12.70 15.24
N GLU A 317 9.79 13.73 15.01
CA GLU A 317 10.57 14.40 16.06
C GLU A 317 9.72 15.29 16.97
N ALA A 318 8.56 15.75 16.46
CA ALA A 318 7.62 16.61 17.15
C ALA A 318 6.51 15.83 17.90
N GLY A 319 6.42 14.50 17.75
CA GLY A 319 5.35 13.70 18.36
C GLY A 319 4.00 13.82 17.63
N LEU A 320 4.01 14.19 16.35
CA LEU A 320 2.81 14.44 15.53
C LEU A 320 2.62 13.46 14.36
N LEU A 321 3.56 12.54 14.10
CA LEU A 321 3.50 11.65 12.94
C LEU A 321 2.23 10.79 12.93
N ARG A 322 1.84 10.23 14.07
CA ARG A 322 0.62 9.41 14.21
C ARG A 322 -0.67 10.19 13.90
N GLU A 323 -0.76 11.45 14.32
CA GLU A 323 -1.92 12.31 14.04
C GLU A 323 -2.07 12.62 12.53
N PHE A 324 -0.95 12.65 11.81
CA PHE A 324 -0.88 12.86 10.36
C PHE A 324 -0.78 11.55 9.55
N ALA A 325 -0.97 10.39 10.17
CA ALA A 325 -1.00 9.12 9.44
C ALA A 325 -2.06 9.17 8.33
N ASN A 326 -1.76 8.59 7.17
CA ASN A 326 -2.64 8.71 6.00
C ASN A 326 -3.97 7.96 6.18
N SER A 327 -3.99 6.97 7.06
CA SER A 327 -5.19 6.20 7.40
C SER A 327 -5.04 5.57 8.78
N PHE A 328 -6.18 5.21 9.37
CA PHE A 328 -6.24 4.47 10.62
C PHE A 328 -6.76 3.06 10.37
N LEU A 329 -6.22 2.11 11.13
CA LEU A 329 -6.86 0.85 11.46
C LEU A 329 -7.25 0.93 12.93
N ILE A 330 -8.52 0.72 13.23
CA ILE A 330 -9.09 0.93 14.57
C ILE A 330 -9.73 -0.37 15.00
N VAL A 331 -9.40 -0.81 16.21
CA VAL A 331 -10.11 -1.90 16.89
C VAL A 331 -10.88 -1.28 18.04
N ALA A 332 -12.19 -1.50 18.09
CA ALA A 332 -13.07 -0.91 19.09
C ALA A 332 -13.98 -1.98 19.69
N SER A 333 -14.30 -1.87 20.97
CA SER A 333 -15.20 -2.81 21.65
C SER A 333 -16.17 -2.10 22.59
N GLN A 334 -17.26 -2.79 22.90
CA GLN A 334 -18.29 -2.28 23.82
C GLN A 334 -17.88 -2.51 25.28
N SER A 335 -17.12 -3.57 25.52
CA SER A 335 -16.72 -4.01 26.85
C SER A 335 -15.42 -3.33 27.31
N ILE A 336 -15.37 -2.97 28.59
CA ILE A 336 -14.14 -2.53 29.25
C ILE A 336 -13.22 -3.74 29.50
N SER A 337 -13.78 -4.94 29.68
CA SER A 337 -13.06 -6.18 29.96
C SER A 337 -12.59 -6.92 28.71
N SER A 338 -13.10 -6.59 27.52
CA SER A 338 -12.52 -7.08 26.26
C SER A 338 -11.15 -6.40 26.10
N ILE A 339 -10.11 -7.09 26.57
CA ILE A 339 -8.74 -6.66 26.37
C ILE A 339 -8.47 -6.83 24.88
N ILE A 340 -8.68 -5.77 24.10
CA ILE A 340 -7.94 -5.60 22.85
C ILE A 340 -6.49 -5.80 23.26
N ARG A 341 -5.89 -6.93 22.86
CA ARG A 341 -4.56 -7.30 23.32
C ARG A 341 -3.62 -6.18 22.91
N GLN A 342 -3.04 -5.53 23.91
CA GLN A 342 -2.03 -4.53 23.67
C GLN A 342 -0.93 -5.19 22.84
N PRO A 343 -0.53 -4.60 21.70
CA PRO A 343 0.49 -5.19 20.87
C PRO A 343 1.79 -5.30 21.66
N ASP A 344 2.62 -6.27 21.32
CA ASP A 344 3.99 -6.39 21.83
C ASP A 344 5.02 -5.91 20.78
N TRP A 345 4.56 -5.03 19.89
CA TRP A 345 5.31 -4.48 18.77
C TRP A 345 4.98 -3.00 18.56
N VAL A 346 5.96 -2.26 18.07
CA VAL A 346 5.87 -0.81 17.78
C VAL A 346 5.47 -0.56 16.33
N VAL A 347 6.10 -1.27 15.39
CA VAL A 347 5.87 -1.10 13.96
C VAL A 347 6.07 -2.42 13.22
N LYS A 348 5.21 -2.65 12.23
CA LYS A 348 5.25 -3.77 11.28
C LYS A 348 5.43 -3.22 9.87
N ARG A 349 6.39 -3.77 9.12
CA ARG A 349 6.63 -3.45 7.71
C ARG A 349 6.46 -4.70 6.85
N PHE A 350 5.59 -4.62 5.86
CA PHE A 350 5.28 -5.67 4.90
C PHE A 350 6.00 -5.46 3.58
N SER A 351 6.62 -6.53 3.11
CA SER A 351 7.37 -6.56 1.85
C SER A 351 6.64 -7.44 0.83
N MET A 352 5.67 -6.85 0.11
CA MET A 352 4.73 -7.59 -0.74
C MET A 352 5.05 -7.59 -2.24
N LYS A 353 5.81 -6.59 -2.74
CA LYS A 353 6.11 -6.39 -4.17
C LYS A 353 7.22 -7.34 -4.67
N ARG A 354 7.03 -8.63 -4.45
CA ARG A 354 7.99 -9.72 -4.70
C ARG A 354 7.22 -11.04 -4.84
N ARG A 355 7.86 -12.08 -5.39
CA ARG A 355 7.32 -13.44 -5.46
C ARG A 355 6.91 -13.92 -4.07
N LYS A 356 5.92 -14.81 -4.01
CA LYS A 356 5.35 -15.35 -2.77
C LYS A 356 6.41 -15.84 -1.78
N GLU A 357 7.43 -16.54 -2.26
CA GLU A 357 8.51 -17.13 -1.44
C GLU A 357 9.36 -16.06 -0.75
N PHE A 358 9.41 -14.83 -1.28
CA PHE A 358 10.22 -13.75 -0.73
C PHE A 358 9.45 -12.78 0.16
N ARG A 359 8.12 -12.89 0.20
CA ARG A 359 7.27 -12.00 0.99
C ARG A 359 7.55 -12.15 2.47
N SER A 360 7.73 -11.03 3.14
CA SER A 360 8.10 -11.01 4.55
C SER A 360 7.42 -9.88 5.30
N ILE A 361 7.39 -10.03 6.62
CA ILE A 361 7.06 -9.01 7.59
C ILE A 361 8.28 -8.77 8.48
N THR A 362 8.62 -7.50 8.69
CA THR A 362 9.64 -7.04 9.62
C THR A 362 8.94 -6.31 10.77
N THR A 363 9.16 -6.71 12.01
CA THR A 363 8.46 -6.20 13.19
C THR A 363 9.47 -5.70 14.22
N LEU A 364 9.31 -4.47 14.71
CA LEU A 364 10.01 -3.99 15.91
C LEU A 364 9.24 -4.45 17.15
N LYS A 365 9.79 -5.43 17.87
CA LYS A 365 9.20 -6.06 19.07
C LYS A 365 9.75 -5.39 20.34
N ILE A 366 8.95 -5.33 21.40
CA ILE A 366 9.34 -4.72 22.69
C ILE A 366 9.74 -5.71 23.79
N LYS A 367 9.39 -7.00 23.66
CA LYS A 367 9.64 -8.05 24.66
C LYS A 367 10.46 -9.19 24.06
N PRO A 368 11.44 -9.79 24.79
CA PRO A 368 11.89 -9.45 26.15
C PRO A 368 12.74 -8.18 26.22
N THR A 369 13.34 -7.76 25.10
CA THR A 369 14.02 -6.47 24.88
C THR A 369 13.67 -5.98 23.47
N LEU A 370 14.05 -4.76 23.11
CA LEU A 370 13.85 -4.26 21.74
C LEU A 370 14.67 -5.09 20.72
N TYR A 371 13.99 -5.68 19.74
CA TYR A 371 14.63 -6.40 18.63
C TYR A 371 13.79 -6.34 17.36
N ILE A 372 14.43 -6.63 16.23
CA ILE A 372 13.76 -6.78 14.94
C ILE A 372 13.47 -8.25 14.71
N GLU A 373 12.19 -8.60 14.67
CA GLU A 373 11.72 -9.90 14.20
C GLU A 373 11.48 -9.85 12.70
N LYS A 374 11.97 -10.84 11.95
CA LYS A 374 11.66 -10.96 10.51
C LYS A 374 11.13 -12.34 10.18
N LYS A 375 9.97 -12.39 9.53
CA LYS A 375 9.30 -13.64 9.17
C LYS A 375 8.86 -13.63 7.72
N ARG A 376 8.91 -14.79 7.05
CA ARG A 376 8.22 -14.99 5.78
C ARG A 376 6.72 -15.03 6.03
N LEU A 377 5.95 -14.55 5.06
CA LEU A 377 4.48 -14.67 5.09
C LEU A 377 4.01 -16.05 4.61
N ALA A 378 4.83 -16.76 3.83
CA ALA A 378 4.56 -18.10 3.35
C ALA A 378 5.84 -18.95 3.44
N GLY A 379 5.69 -20.20 3.88
CA GLY A 379 6.80 -21.16 4.03
C GLY A 379 7.68 -20.91 5.27
N SER A 380 8.82 -21.58 5.31
CA SER A 380 9.79 -21.50 6.41
C SER A 380 10.74 -20.31 6.29
N ASN A 381 11.25 -19.81 7.43
CA ASN A 381 12.27 -18.75 7.45
C ASN A 381 13.67 -19.22 7.00
N THR A 382 13.81 -20.44 6.48
CA THR A 382 15.07 -20.95 5.92
C THR A 382 15.55 -20.07 4.76
N GLU A 383 16.88 -19.99 4.58
CA GLU A 383 17.47 -19.27 3.44
C GLU A 383 16.91 -19.85 2.14
N TYR A 384 16.48 -18.97 1.22
CA TYR A 384 15.94 -19.38 -0.07
C TYR A 384 16.83 -18.85 -1.18
N SER A 385 17.30 -19.74 -2.05
CA SER A 385 18.15 -19.40 -3.19
C SER A 385 17.38 -19.50 -4.49
N ILE A 386 17.62 -18.56 -5.40
CA ILE A 386 17.15 -18.64 -6.79
C ILE A 386 18.25 -18.15 -7.72
N ALA A 387 18.31 -18.70 -8.93
CA ALA A 387 19.27 -18.30 -9.95
C ALA A 387 18.58 -18.10 -11.30
N ASN A 388 19.20 -17.29 -12.14
CA ASN A 388 19.08 -17.35 -13.60
C ASN A 388 20.48 -17.48 -14.20
N ASP A 389 20.59 -17.42 -15.52
CA ASP A 389 21.85 -17.55 -16.27
C ASP A 389 22.91 -16.46 -15.95
N LYS A 390 22.56 -15.43 -15.16
CA LYS A 390 23.40 -14.26 -14.89
C LYS A 390 23.72 -14.05 -13.42
N ILE A 391 22.77 -14.33 -12.53
CA ILE A 391 22.90 -14.04 -11.11
C ILE A 391 22.19 -15.12 -10.28
N LYS A 392 22.84 -15.51 -9.19
CA LYS A 392 22.28 -16.36 -8.14
C LYS A 392 22.19 -15.54 -6.86
N ILE A 393 20.98 -15.46 -6.31
CA ILE A 393 20.67 -14.69 -5.12
C ILE A 393 20.14 -15.57 -4.01
N LYS A 394 20.41 -15.16 -2.78
CA LYS A 394 19.93 -15.73 -1.53
C LYS A 394 19.10 -14.69 -0.79
N HIS A 395 17.91 -15.10 -0.34
CA HIS A 395 17.06 -14.31 0.55
C HIS A 395 17.14 -14.87 1.96
N ARG A 396 17.71 -14.07 2.87
CA ARG A 396 17.87 -14.34 4.29
C ARG A 396 16.77 -13.65 5.08
N VAL A 397 16.09 -14.43 5.92
CA VAL A 397 15.05 -13.96 6.84
C VAL A 397 15.51 -14.35 8.23
N ALA A 398 16.00 -13.37 8.98
CA ALA A 398 16.53 -13.57 10.32
C ALA A 398 16.21 -12.36 11.19
N ASP A 399 16.07 -12.63 12.48
CA ASP A 399 15.95 -11.60 13.49
C ASP A 399 17.28 -10.84 13.62
N SER A 400 17.20 -9.60 14.08
CA SER A 400 18.38 -8.75 14.27
C SER A 400 18.21 -7.77 15.40
N SER A 401 19.33 -7.21 15.88
CA SER A 401 19.29 -6.13 16.85
C SER A 401 18.66 -4.88 16.24
N TRP A 402 17.85 -4.18 17.03
CA TRP A 402 17.40 -2.84 16.67
C TRP A 402 18.49 -1.81 17.02
N TYR A 403 18.70 -0.83 16.14
CA TYR A 403 19.71 0.22 16.32
C TYR A 403 19.05 1.59 16.29
N LYS A 404 19.48 2.46 17.20
CA LYS A 404 19.04 3.87 17.26
C LYS A 404 19.79 4.70 16.23
N GLY A 405 19.08 5.59 15.54
CA GLY A 405 19.64 6.60 14.66
C GLY A 405 18.84 6.80 13.37
N ASP A 406 19.05 7.96 12.74
CA ASP A 406 18.46 8.26 11.44
C ASP A 406 19.10 7.40 10.35
N LEU A 407 18.29 6.99 9.37
CA LEU A 407 18.85 6.47 8.11
C LEU A 407 19.64 7.58 7.39
N ILE A 408 20.78 7.22 6.80
CA ILE A 408 21.61 8.16 6.02
C ILE A 408 20.86 8.72 4.80
N ILE A 409 19.79 8.06 4.34
CA ILE A 409 18.93 8.58 3.27
C ILE A 409 18.34 9.96 3.59
N PHE A 410 18.17 10.32 4.87
CA PHE A 410 17.72 11.68 5.24
C PHE A 410 18.80 12.75 4.99
N ASP A 411 20.08 12.39 5.04
CA ASP A 411 21.17 13.30 4.63
C ASP A 411 21.16 13.50 3.10
N ILE A 412 20.80 12.46 2.33
CA ILE A 412 20.57 12.57 0.88
C ILE A 412 19.42 13.54 0.61
N TYR A 413 18.26 13.36 1.27
CA TYR A 413 17.10 14.23 1.10
C TYR A 413 17.44 15.70 1.38
N LYS A 414 18.15 15.98 2.48
CA LYS A 414 18.63 17.33 2.78
C LYS A 414 19.57 17.85 1.69
N GLY A 415 20.54 17.04 1.28
CA GLY A 415 21.50 17.39 0.25
C GLY A 415 20.87 17.77 -1.10
N LEU A 416 19.69 17.22 -1.44
CA LEU A 416 18.98 17.56 -2.67
C LEU A 416 18.47 19.01 -2.71
N PHE A 417 18.29 19.66 -1.56
CA PHE A 417 17.81 21.05 -1.49
C PHE A 417 18.93 22.08 -1.56
N GLU A 418 20.18 21.66 -1.36
CA GLU A 418 21.36 22.55 -1.45
C GLU A 418 21.53 23.13 -2.86
N ASN A 419 22.07 24.35 -2.94
CA ASN A 419 22.41 24.99 -4.22
C ASN A 419 23.44 24.14 -4.99
N ASN A 420 24.40 23.56 -4.27
CA ASN A 420 25.41 22.66 -4.82
C ASN A 420 25.12 21.19 -4.48
N PHE A 421 23.87 20.76 -4.71
CA PHE A 421 23.41 19.41 -4.35
C PHE A 421 24.32 18.30 -4.90
N LYS A 422 24.85 18.44 -6.12
CA LYS A 422 25.73 17.42 -6.72
C LYS A 422 26.98 17.20 -5.88
N ASN A 423 27.64 18.25 -5.42
CA ASN A 423 28.81 18.12 -4.54
C ASN A 423 28.41 17.50 -3.20
N LYS A 424 27.24 17.88 -2.65
CA LYS A 424 26.77 17.28 -1.39
C LYS A 424 26.52 15.78 -1.50
N ILE A 425 25.92 15.35 -2.62
CA ILE A 425 25.74 13.93 -2.94
C ILE A 425 27.09 13.22 -3.11
N LEU A 426 28.07 13.85 -3.76
CA LEU A 426 29.41 13.28 -3.91
C LEU A 426 30.14 13.12 -2.57
N GLU A 427 30.00 14.06 -1.64
CA GLU A 427 30.54 13.92 -0.27
C GLU A 427 29.96 12.68 0.43
N LEU A 428 28.64 12.50 0.38
CA LEU A 428 27.97 11.34 0.98
C LEU A 428 28.38 10.03 0.29
N LEU A 429 28.51 10.04 -1.04
CA LEU A 429 29.00 8.90 -1.81
C LEU A 429 30.46 8.55 -1.48
N LYS A 430 31.31 9.51 -1.14
CA LYS A 430 32.70 9.25 -0.71
C LYS A 430 32.74 8.47 0.60
N ILE A 431 31.98 8.93 1.60
CA ILE A 431 31.86 8.26 2.90
C ILE A 431 31.31 6.85 2.70
N TYR A 432 30.23 6.73 1.93
CA TYR A 432 29.62 5.45 1.60
C TYR A 432 30.60 4.49 0.87
N TYR A 433 31.33 4.97 -0.14
CA TYR A 433 32.30 4.17 -0.89
C TYR A 433 33.45 3.68 0.00
N GLN A 434 33.98 4.55 0.87
CA GLN A 434 35.03 4.17 1.82
C GLN A 434 34.57 3.04 2.75
N GLU A 435 33.37 3.17 3.34
CA GLU A 435 32.80 2.14 4.21
C GLU A 435 32.52 0.83 3.46
N LEU A 436 32.00 0.92 2.23
CA LEU A 436 31.74 -0.22 1.37
C LEU A 436 33.04 -0.98 1.05
N MET A 437 34.11 -0.27 0.71
CA MET A 437 35.43 -0.85 0.43
C MET A 437 36.06 -1.45 1.69
N ASN A 438 36.05 -0.72 2.81
CA ASN A 438 36.63 -1.18 4.07
C ASN A 438 35.99 -2.48 4.57
N LYS A 439 34.67 -2.62 4.38
CA LYS A 439 33.92 -3.74 4.93
C LYS A 439 33.81 -4.96 4.00
N TYR A 440 33.76 -4.75 2.68
CA TYR A 440 33.38 -5.81 1.75
C TYR A 440 34.35 -6.05 0.60
N TYR A 441 35.41 -5.25 0.44
CA TYR A 441 36.39 -5.47 -0.63
C TYR A 441 37.03 -6.85 -0.50
N ALA A 442 36.97 -7.63 -1.58
CA ALA A 442 37.44 -9.01 -1.59
C ALA A 442 38.93 -9.15 -1.96
N GLY A 443 39.66 -8.05 -2.14
CA GLY A 443 41.06 -8.10 -2.58
C GLY A 443 41.25 -8.32 -4.09
N VAL A 444 40.16 -8.56 -4.84
CA VAL A 444 40.17 -8.88 -6.26
C VAL A 444 39.45 -7.83 -7.10
N LYS A 445 39.74 -7.82 -8.41
CA LYS A 445 39.15 -6.91 -9.39
C LYS A 445 38.59 -7.70 -10.58
N ASP A 446 37.62 -7.13 -11.27
CA ASP A 446 37.14 -7.70 -12.53
C ASP A 446 38.10 -7.41 -13.70
N GLU A 447 37.79 -7.93 -14.89
CA GLU A 447 38.57 -7.76 -16.12
C GLU A 447 38.79 -6.29 -16.51
N GLU A 448 37.84 -5.41 -16.16
CA GLU A 448 37.91 -3.97 -16.41
C GLU A 448 38.60 -3.20 -15.25
N ARG A 449 39.18 -3.94 -14.29
CA ARG A 449 39.89 -3.46 -13.09
C ARG A 449 39.00 -2.77 -12.03
N TYR A 450 37.69 -3.01 -12.04
CA TYR A 450 36.80 -2.54 -10.97
C TYR A 450 36.93 -3.44 -9.73
N PRO A 451 37.05 -2.87 -8.51
CA PRO A 451 37.05 -3.66 -7.29
C PRO A 451 35.82 -4.54 -7.15
N LEU A 452 36.04 -5.77 -6.70
CA LEU A 452 34.99 -6.73 -6.41
C LEU A 452 34.73 -6.79 -4.91
N LEU A 453 33.45 -6.77 -4.56
CA LEU A 453 32.94 -6.86 -3.20
C LEU A 453 32.36 -8.25 -2.96
N ARG A 454 32.40 -8.73 -1.72
CA ARG A 454 31.63 -9.90 -1.29
C ARG A 454 30.15 -9.69 -1.58
N GLY A 455 29.46 -10.73 -2.03
CA GLY A 455 28.05 -10.63 -2.42
C GLY A 455 27.06 -10.31 -1.29
N ASP A 456 27.48 -10.35 -0.02
CA ASP A 456 26.70 -9.88 1.13
C ASP A 456 26.74 -8.35 1.33
N SER A 457 27.40 -7.62 0.43
CA SER A 457 27.33 -6.15 0.34
C SER A 457 26.15 -5.65 -0.51
N PHE A 458 25.36 -6.55 -1.09
CA PHE A 458 24.40 -6.25 -2.15
C PHE A 458 23.27 -5.30 -1.71
N ASP A 459 22.83 -5.41 -0.46
CA ASP A 459 21.82 -4.55 0.17
C ASP A 459 22.40 -3.35 0.92
N PHE A 460 23.72 -3.13 0.84
CA PHE A 460 24.36 -1.98 1.46
C PHE A 460 24.01 -0.71 0.66
N ILE A 461 22.77 -0.23 0.78
CA ILE A 461 22.24 0.99 0.14
C ILE A 461 21.79 1.99 1.21
N PHE A 462 21.59 3.27 0.85
CA PHE A 462 21.37 4.35 1.82
C PHE A 462 20.12 4.14 2.71
N ARG A 463 19.04 3.52 2.20
CA ARG A 463 17.86 3.19 3.03
C ARG A 463 18.07 2.05 4.04
N ASN A 464 19.19 1.35 3.96
CA ASN A 464 19.55 0.23 4.84
C ASN A 464 20.75 0.57 5.75
N ILE A 465 21.11 1.85 5.86
CA ILE A 465 22.25 2.30 6.65
C ILE A 465 21.80 3.34 7.67
N ILE A 466 22.01 3.03 8.95
CA ILE A 466 21.81 3.97 10.05
C ILE A 466 23.11 4.75 10.31
N LYS A 467 22.99 6.05 10.50
CA LYS A 467 24.09 6.92 10.92
C LYS A 467 24.33 6.78 12.42
N GLY A 468 25.28 5.94 12.80
CA GLY A 468 25.75 5.82 14.19
C GLY A 468 26.67 6.98 14.59
N LYS A 469 26.93 7.14 15.90
CA LYS A 469 27.78 8.24 16.44
C LYS A 469 29.20 8.29 15.85
N LYS A 470 29.78 7.15 15.49
CA LYS A 470 31.16 7.03 14.98
C LYS A 470 31.32 6.08 13.78
N LYS A 471 30.24 5.42 13.33
CA LYS A 471 30.27 4.43 12.25
C LYS A 471 28.92 4.31 11.56
N LEU A 472 28.93 3.83 10.32
CA LEU A 472 27.71 3.42 9.62
C LEU A 472 27.28 2.03 10.12
N ILE A 473 25.99 1.87 10.42
CA ILE A 473 25.42 0.60 10.88
C ILE A 473 24.54 0.05 9.76
N PHE A 474 24.89 -1.14 9.26
CA PHE A 474 24.14 -1.83 8.22
C PHE A 474 22.99 -2.63 8.83
N ILE A 475 21.79 -2.46 8.30
CA ILE A 475 20.57 -3.19 8.68
C ILE A 475 19.92 -3.82 7.43
N ASP A 476 18.92 -4.66 7.64
CA ASP A 476 18.11 -5.28 6.56
C ASP A 476 18.97 -5.96 5.46
N ASN A 477 19.97 -6.74 5.88
CA ASN A 477 20.83 -7.53 4.99
C ASN A 477 20.11 -8.81 4.51
N GLU A 478 19.02 -8.62 3.76
CA GLU A 478 18.14 -9.71 3.34
C GLU A 478 18.61 -10.38 2.04
N TRP A 479 19.26 -9.66 1.14
CA TRP A 479 19.74 -10.16 -0.14
C TRP A 479 21.26 -10.33 -0.16
N CYS A 480 21.67 -11.52 -0.56
CA CYS A 480 23.07 -11.84 -0.81
C CYS A 480 23.21 -12.41 -2.22
N VAL A 481 24.26 -12.02 -2.94
CA VAL A 481 24.62 -12.61 -4.23
C VAL A 481 25.69 -13.68 -4.00
N ASP A 482 25.59 -14.81 -4.70
CA ASP A 482 26.66 -15.80 -4.64
C ASP A 482 27.93 -15.26 -5.33
N GLY A 483 29.07 -15.34 -4.63
CA GLY A 483 30.37 -14.88 -5.14
C GLY A 483 30.62 -13.39 -4.93
N TYR A 484 31.08 -12.72 -5.99
CA TYR A 484 31.51 -11.34 -5.94
C TYR A 484 30.66 -10.44 -6.84
N ILE A 485 30.48 -9.19 -6.41
CA ILE A 485 29.77 -8.16 -7.17
C ILE A 485 30.68 -6.92 -7.37
N PRO A 486 30.68 -6.30 -8.55
CA PRO A 486 31.45 -5.08 -8.76
C PRO A 486 30.97 -3.92 -7.89
N VAL A 487 31.89 -3.17 -7.31
CA VAL A 487 31.57 -2.02 -6.46
C VAL A 487 30.75 -0.96 -7.19
N ASP A 488 31.01 -0.75 -8.48
CA ASP A 488 30.29 0.22 -9.31
C ASP A 488 28.82 -0.17 -9.52
N TYR A 489 28.50 -1.46 -9.47
CA TYR A 489 27.12 -1.94 -9.50
C TYR A 489 26.38 -1.67 -8.18
N VAL A 490 27.01 -1.91 -7.02
CA VAL A 490 26.40 -1.59 -5.72
C VAL A 490 26.20 -0.07 -5.57
N MET A 491 27.16 0.74 -6.04
CA MET A 491 27.00 2.20 -6.13
C MET A 491 25.87 2.60 -7.08
N TYR A 492 25.77 1.96 -8.25
CA TYR A 492 24.66 2.17 -9.18
C TYR A 492 23.31 1.89 -8.52
N ARG A 493 23.17 0.80 -7.76
CA ARG A 493 21.95 0.48 -6.99
C ARG A 493 21.60 1.58 -6.00
N ALA A 494 22.56 1.97 -5.15
CA ALA A 494 22.34 3.02 -4.15
C ALA A 494 21.91 4.35 -4.80
N ILE A 495 22.56 4.75 -5.89
CA ILE A 495 22.20 5.98 -6.62
C ILE A 495 20.82 5.88 -7.27
N THR A 496 20.54 4.79 -7.99
CA THR A 496 19.30 4.68 -8.78
C THR A 496 18.07 4.45 -7.93
N ILE A 497 18.18 3.77 -6.79
CA ILE A 497 17.07 3.51 -5.88
C ILE A 497 16.85 4.71 -4.93
N ASP A 498 17.90 5.19 -4.27
CA ASP A 498 17.75 6.12 -3.13
C ASP A 498 17.95 7.59 -3.48
N ILE A 499 18.78 7.90 -4.47
CA ILE A 499 19.00 9.29 -4.91
C ILE A 499 18.04 9.64 -6.05
N ILE A 500 17.75 8.71 -6.95
CA ILE A 500 16.97 9.00 -8.16
C ILE A 500 15.55 8.48 -8.06
N GLY A 501 15.35 7.18 -7.88
CA GLY A 501 14.05 6.53 -8.00
C GLY A 501 13.03 7.08 -7.00
N SER A 502 13.41 7.16 -5.72
CA SER A 502 12.50 7.71 -4.69
C SER A 502 12.31 9.22 -4.77
N GLN A 503 13.17 9.94 -5.51
CA GLN A 503 13.25 11.41 -5.51
C GLN A 503 13.00 12.06 -6.88
N ASP A 504 12.54 11.29 -7.87
CA ASP A 504 12.39 11.75 -9.27
C ASP A 504 11.69 13.10 -9.38
N TYR A 505 10.58 13.30 -8.64
CA TYR A 505 9.86 14.57 -8.65
C TYR A 505 10.74 15.78 -8.27
N TRP A 506 11.55 15.64 -7.22
CA TRP A 506 12.36 16.71 -6.63
C TRP A 506 13.58 17.04 -7.49
N ILE A 507 14.11 16.05 -8.20
CA ILE A 507 15.37 16.19 -8.94
C ILE A 507 15.17 16.35 -10.45
N ARG A 508 14.05 15.93 -11.05
CA ARG A 508 13.85 15.93 -12.52
C ARG A 508 13.97 17.30 -13.19
N LYS A 509 13.72 18.39 -12.45
CA LYS A 509 13.95 19.76 -12.96
C LYS A 509 15.45 20.10 -13.04
N ARG A 510 16.24 19.55 -12.12
CA ARG A 510 17.70 19.76 -12.02
C ARG A 510 18.49 18.74 -12.87
N ILE A 511 17.95 17.53 -13.04
CA ILE A 511 18.58 16.41 -13.75
C ILE A 511 17.82 16.13 -15.05
N LYS A 512 18.34 16.62 -16.18
CA LYS A 512 17.72 16.41 -17.50
C LYS A 512 17.93 15.00 -18.05
N ASN A 513 19.02 14.33 -17.66
CA ASN A 513 19.35 12.99 -18.11
C ASN A 513 19.88 12.16 -16.94
N VAL A 514 19.03 11.26 -16.45
CA VAL A 514 19.30 10.36 -15.31
C VAL A 514 20.50 9.46 -15.57
N ASP A 515 20.60 8.86 -16.76
CA ASP A 515 21.71 7.97 -17.10
C ASP A 515 23.04 8.76 -17.12
N LYS A 516 23.06 9.95 -17.75
CA LYS A 516 24.24 10.83 -17.78
C LYS A 516 24.66 11.25 -16.37
N PHE A 517 23.71 11.69 -15.55
CA PHE A 517 23.99 12.10 -14.17
C PHE A 517 24.55 10.95 -13.32
N THR A 518 23.97 9.75 -13.45
CA THR A 518 24.46 8.55 -12.77
C THR A 518 25.88 8.20 -13.21
N ILE A 519 26.16 8.29 -14.52
CA ILE A 519 27.51 8.09 -15.06
C ILE A 519 28.48 9.11 -14.48
N GLU A 520 28.12 10.40 -14.45
CA GLU A 520 28.99 11.44 -13.88
C GLU A 520 29.32 11.19 -12.39
N LEU A 521 28.35 10.73 -11.59
CA LEU A 521 28.58 10.41 -10.18
C LEU A 521 29.52 9.20 -10.00
N ILE A 522 29.33 8.13 -10.76
CA ILE A 522 30.18 6.93 -10.64
C ILE A 522 31.57 7.19 -11.24
N LYS A 523 31.65 7.98 -12.33
CA LYS A 523 32.91 8.33 -13.01
C LYS A 523 33.85 9.16 -12.13
N PHE A 524 33.30 9.85 -11.13
CA PHE A 524 34.08 10.51 -10.08
C PHE A 524 34.97 9.52 -9.30
N PHE A 525 34.50 8.28 -9.09
CA PHE A 525 35.24 7.21 -8.40
C PHE A 525 36.03 6.33 -9.37
N PHE A 526 35.49 6.15 -10.58
CA PHE A 526 36.08 5.29 -11.61
C PHE A 526 36.19 6.05 -12.93
N SER A 527 37.35 6.64 -13.22
CA SER A 527 37.54 7.51 -14.39
C SER A 527 37.23 6.84 -15.74
N LYS A 528 37.31 5.50 -15.81
CA LYS A 528 36.97 4.67 -16.98
C LYS A 528 35.48 4.27 -17.08
N TYR A 529 34.63 4.76 -16.18
CA TYR A 529 33.19 4.43 -16.20
C TYR A 529 32.47 5.16 -17.33
N GLU A 530 31.87 4.39 -18.23
CA GLU A 530 31.21 4.90 -19.44
C GLU A 530 29.89 4.19 -19.72
N ASN A 531 29.22 4.59 -20.81
CA ASN A 531 27.90 4.08 -21.19
C ASN A 531 27.82 2.55 -21.24
N ARG A 532 28.85 1.88 -21.79
CA ARG A 532 28.89 0.40 -21.87
C ARG A 532 28.80 -0.24 -20.49
N ARG A 533 29.60 0.25 -19.53
CA ARG A 533 29.60 -0.26 -18.15
C ARG A 533 28.30 0.07 -17.42
N HIS A 534 27.78 1.27 -17.64
CA HIS A 534 26.47 1.67 -17.09
C HIS A 534 25.32 0.79 -17.58
N ILE A 535 25.30 0.43 -18.86
CA ILE A 535 24.31 -0.49 -19.43
C ILE A 535 24.44 -1.88 -18.78
N LYS A 536 25.66 -2.38 -18.54
CA LYS A 536 25.89 -3.65 -17.83
C LYS A 536 25.28 -3.64 -16.43
N ASN A 537 25.49 -2.58 -15.66
CA ASN A 537 24.92 -2.43 -14.31
C ASN A 537 23.39 -2.35 -14.33
N LYS A 538 22.83 -1.64 -15.31
CA LYS A 538 21.37 -1.55 -15.53
C LYS A 538 20.76 -2.91 -15.88
N MET A 539 21.41 -3.69 -16.74
CA MET A 539 20.98 -5.04 -17.08
C MET A 539 21.05 -5.97 -15.88
N MET A 540 22.12 -5.90 -15.08
CA MET A 540 22.24 -6.67 -13.83
C MET A 540 21.10 -6.36 -12.86
N GLU A 541 20.74 -5.07 -12.73
CA GLU A 541 19.58 -4.65 -11.93
C GLU A 541 18.27 -5.21 -12.47
N ASP A 542 18.05 -5.13 -13.79
CA ASP A 542 16.84 -5.67 -14.41
C ASP A 542 16.75 -7.20 -14.21
N PHE A 543 17.87 -7.95 -14.28
CA PHE A 543 17.89 -9.38 -13.99
C PHE A 543 17.50 -9.69 -12.54
N PHE A 544 18.05 -8.92 -11.58
CA PHE A 544 17.71 -9.06 -10.17
C PHE A 544 16.22 -8.75 -9.90
N GLN A 545 15.72 -7.61 -10.38
CA GLN A 545 14.34 -7.20 -10.16
C GLN A 545 13.34 -8.18 -10.78
N ASN A 546 13.67 -8.77 -11.95
CA ASN A 546 12.86 -9.82 -12.56
C ASN A 546 12.87 -11.12 -11.76
N LEU A 547 14.01 -11.51 -11.19
CA LEU A 547 14.09 -12.67 -10.29
C LEU A 547 13.23 -12.49 -9.05
N ILE A 548 13.30 -11.33 -8.39
CA ILE A 548 12.53 -11.07 -7.16
C ILE A 548 11.06 -10.89 -7.42
N SER A 549 10.67 -10.17 -8.48
CA SER A 549 9.26 -9.90 -8.76
C SER A 549 8.56 -11.08 -9.41
N GLY A 550 9.27 -11.96 -10.11
CA GLY A 550 8.66 -13.02 -10.91
C GLY A 550 7.75 -12.48 -12.01
N GLY A 551 8.04 -11.26 -12.51
CA GLY A 551 7.22 -10.54 -13.47
C GLY A 551 5.99 -9.85 -12.87
N LEU A 552 5.77 -9.96 -11.55
CA LEU A 552 4.70 -9.27 -10.80
C LEU A 552 5.07 -7.81 -10.56
N ASN A 553 5.26 -7.05 -11.63
CA ASN A 553 5.49 -5.62 -11.53
C ASN A 553 4.19 -4.87 -11.85
N PRO A 554 3.54 -4.23 -10.86
CA PRO A 554 2.34 -3.45 -11.14
C PRO A 554 2.67 -2.37 -12.17
N ILE A 555 1.70 -2.04 -13.01
CA ILE A 555 1.83 -1.02 -14.06
C ILE A 555 2.27 0.35 -13.51
N PHE A 556 2.08 0.59 -12.21
CA PHE A 556 2.57 1.77 -11.50
C PHE A 556 4.09 1.81 -11.28
N SER A 557 4.79 0.67 -11.16
CA SER A 557 6.27 0.63 -11.15
C SER A 557 6.85 0.87 -12.54
N ARG A 558 6.07 0.59 -13.61
CA ARG A 558 6.47 0.85 -14.98
C ARG A 558 6.55 2.33 -15.36
N LYS A 559 6.18 3.31 -14.53
CA LYS A 559 6.40 4.75 -14.88
C LYS A 559 7.88 5.05 -15.19
N ILE A 560 8.82 4.35 -14.56
CA ILE A 560 10.27 4.45 -14.86
C ILE A 560 10.60 3.83 -16.25
N GLN A 561 9.88 2.79 -16.68
CA GLN A 561 9.99 2.24 -18.05
C GLN A 561 9.18 3.04 -19.09
N PHE A 562 8.08 3.69 -18.70
CA PHE A 562 7.24 4.49 -19.57
C PHE A 562 7.96 5.76 -20.03
N LEU A 563 8.81 6.33 -19.17
CA LEU A 563 9.77 7.39 -19.54
C LEU A 563 10.76 6.91 -20.62
N LYS A 564 11.14 5.62 -20.66
CA LYS A 564 12.01 5.04 -21.70
C LYS A 564 11.28 4.83 -23.03
N LYS A 565 10.05 4.31 -23.00
CA LYS A 565 9.26 4.04 -24.23
C LYS A 565 8.78 5.31 -24.92
N ASN A 566 8.44 6.35 -24.15
CA ASN A 566 7.99 7.61 -24.72
C ASN A 566 9.08 8.36 -25.45
N LYS A 567 10.37 8.31 -25.06
CA LYS A 567 11.39 9.09 -25.80
C LYS A 567 11.54 8.59 -27.24
N THR A 568 11.54 7.28 -27.46
CA THR A 568 11.65 6.67 -28.80
C THR A 568 10.37 6.85 -29.61
N ILE A 569 9.19 6.69 -28.98
CA ILE A 569 7.90 6.91 -29.64
C ILE A 569 7.70 8.39 -29.98
N TRP A 570 8.07 9.32 -29.10
CA TRP A 570 7.95 10.76 -29.36
C TRP A 570 8.93 11.23 -30.43
N ILE A 571 10.13 10.64 -30.52
CA ILE A 571 11.06 10.90 -31.63
C ILE A 571 10.49 10.36 -32.95
N LEU A 572 9.91 9.15 -32.96
CA LEU A 572 9.25 8.58 -34.13
C LEU A 572 8.02 9.40 -34.55
N VAL A 573 7.14 9.75 -33.61
CA VAL A 573 5.96 10.57 -33.86
C VAL A 573 6.35 11.97 -34.32
N LYS A 574 7.39 12.59 -33.76
CA LYS A 574 7.89 13.90 -34.20
C LYS A 574 8.52 13.84 -35.59
N ASN A 575 9.26 12.78 -35.91
CA ASN A 575 9.85 12.58 -37.24
C ASN A 575 8.77 12.30 -38.30
N ILE A 576 7.74 11.52 -37.97
CA ILE A 576 6.59 11.28 -38.84
C ILE A 576 5.78 12.57 -38.99
N TRP A 577 5.51 13.27 -37.89
CA TRP A 577 4.78 14.55 -37.90
C TRP A 577 5.48 15.58 -38.79
N ASN A 578 6.79 15.75 -38.67
CA ASN A 578 7.55 16.70 -39.49
C ASN A 578 7.57 16.36 -40.99
N ARG A 579 7.36 15.08 -41.35
CA ARG A 579 7.29 14.60 -42.74
C ARG A 579 5.86 14.62 -43.32
N LEU A 580 4.83 14.91 -42.52
CA LEU A 580 3.47 15.02 -43.02
C LEU A 580 3.26 16.33 -43.80
N PRO A 581 2.60 16.28 -44.97
CA PRO A 581 2.09 17.44 -45.68
C PRO A 581 1.21 18.35 -44.80
N GLU A 582 1.29 19.66 -44.99
CA GLU A 582 0.66 20.64 -44.07
C GLU A 582 -0.88 20.58 -44.08
N ASN A 583 -1.47 20.16 -45.20
CA ASN A 583 -2.91 19.90 -45.32
C ASN A 583 -3.38 18.73 -44.41
N ILE A 584 -2.55 17.71 -44.20
CA ILE A 584 -2.83 16.57 -43.30
C ILE A 584 -2.65 17.00 -41.85
N LYS A 585 -1.58 17.75 -41.53
CA LYS A 585 -1.38 18.31 -40.18
C LYS A 585 -2.56 19.19 -39.76
N ASN A 586 -3.08 20.00 -40.67
CA ASN A 586 -4.22 20.87 -40.40
C ASN A 586 -5.53 20.09 -40.20
N LYS A 587 -5.76 18.98 -40.92
CA LYS A 587 -6.87 18.06 -40.63
C LYS A 587 -6.76 17.43 -39.24
N ILE A 588 -5.56 16.95 -38.86
CA ILE A 588 -5.34 16.34 -37.54
C ILE A 588 -5.48 17.36 -36.41
N ARG A 589 -4.96 18.59 -36.58
CA ARG A 589 -5.15 19.70 -35.62
C ARG A 589 -6.63 20.05 -35.42
N LYS A 590 -7.46 19.92 -36.45
CA LYS A 590 -8.91 20.17 -36.40
C LYS A 590 -9.70 19.03 -35.75
N TRP A 591 -9.11 17.83 -35.63
CA TRP A 591 -9.70 16.64 -35.03
C TRP A 591 -9.34 16.50 -33.53
N ILE A 592 -8.30 17.21 -33.08
CA ILE A 592 -7.78 17.20 -31.70
C ILE A 592 -8.32 18.37 -30.85
N LYS A 593 -8.88 19.42 -31.50
CA LYS A 593 -9.75 20.40 -30.85
C LYS A 593 -11.17 19.85 -30.84
#